data_AF-A0A958JSU1-F1
#
_entry.id   AF-A0A958JSU1-F1
#
_cell.length_a   1.000
_cell.length_b   1.000
_cell.length_c   1.000
_cell.angle_alpha   90.00
_cell.angle_beta   90.00
_cell.angle_gamma   90.00
#
_symmetry.space_group_name_H-M   'P 1'
#
loop_
_entity.id
_entity.type
_entity.pdbx_description
1 polymer ?
#
loop_
_entity_poly.entity_id
_entity_poly.type
_entity_poly.pdbx_seq_one_letter_code
_entity_poly.pdbx_strand_id
1 'polypeptide(L)'
;FNGVRLLSGGANTVLQVGFDSQSTSQISFTGVEGTLSALGLAGSGSSALSYSISAATSVEAQSASRLALDAVNNAIASLAIQRGNLGASEARLNVAIKNLSVSRENFAAAESRIRDVDVAAEAAELTRLNILQQAGASVLAQANQQPQLALQLLG
;
A
#
# COMPACT_ATOMS: atom_id res chain seq x y z
N PHE A 1 -9.38 1.51 16.23
CA PHE A 1 -9.85 1.97 14.91
C PHE A 1 -10.32 0.75 14.14
N ASN A 2 -11.51 0.76 13.54
CA ASN A 2 -12.08 -0.42 12.84
C ASN A 2 -12.01 -1.73 13.68
N GLY A 3 -12.40 -1.67 14.97
CA GLY A 3 -12.34 -2.81 15.90
C GLY A 3 -10.95 -3.16 16.47
N VAL A 4 -9.86 -2.71 15.85
CA VAL A 4 -8.49 -2.99 16.32
C VAL A 4 -8.07 -1.96 17.40
N ARG A 5 -7.68 -2.46 18.56
CA ARG A 5 -7.21 -1.65 19.69
C ARG A 5 -5.72 -1.33 19.50
N LEU A 6 -5.43 -0.19 18.86
CA LEU A 6 -4.04 0.19 18.53
C LEU A 6 -3.22 0.74 19.71
N LEU A 7 -3.88 1.15 20.81
CA LEU A 7 -3.24 1.79 21.98
C LEU A 7 -3.47 1.06 23.31
N SER A 8 -4.26 -0.02 23.31
CA SER A 8 -4.65 -0.71 24.56
C SER A 8 -4.84 -2.22 24.39
N GLY A 9 -4.25 -2.79 23.35
CA GLY A 9 -4.10 -4.22 23.16
C GLY A 9 -2.88 -4.40 22.29
N GLY A 10 -1.87 -5.15 22.75
CA GLY A 10 -0.61 -5.39 22.04
C GLY A 10 -0.75 -6.19 20.74
N ALA A 11 -1.86 -6.02 20.00
CA ALA A 11 -2.10 -6.64 18.72
C ALA A 11 -1.12 -6.07 17.70
N ASN A 12 -0.27 -6.94 17.16
CA ASN A 12 0.57 -6.62 16.02
C ASN A 12 -0.31 -6.59 14.76
N THR A 13 -0.28 -5.49 14.03
CA THR A 13 -0.97 -5.35 12.74
C THR A 13 0.07 -5.26 11.64
N VAL A 14 -0.07 -6.04 10.58
CA VAL A 14 0.86 -5.99 9.45
C VAL A 14 0.14 -5.43 8.23
N LEU A 15 0.69 -4.38 7.64
CA LEU A 15 0.23 -3.84 6.37
C LEU A 15 1.13 -4.31 5.24
N GLN A 16 0.52 -4.95 4.26
CA GLN A 16 1.18 -5.34 3.02
C GLN A 16 1.34 -4.13 2.10
N VAL A 17 2.57 -3.81 1.71
CA VAL A 17 2.89 -2.65 0.84
C VAL A 17 3.69 -3.02 -0.41
N GLY A 18 4.13 -4.27 -0.53
CA GLY A 18 4.78 -4.81 -1.73
C GLY A 18 4.04 -6.00 -2.33
N PHE A 19 4.64 -6.61 -3.35
CA PHE A 19 4.02 -7.68 -4.13
C PHE A 19 4.26 -9.08 -3.57
N ASP A 20 5.25 -9.26 -2.70
CA ASP A 20 5.58 -10.54 -2.08
C ASP A 20 5.30 -10.55 -0.57
N SER A 21 5.21 -11.72 0.03
CA SER A 21 4.98 -11.87 1.47
C SER A 21 6.28 -11.79 2.30
N GLN A 22 7.33 -11.14 1.78
CA GLN A 22 8.59 -10.98 2.51
C GLN A 22 8.51 -9.82 3.50
N SER A 23 9.39 -9.81 4.50
CA SER A 23 9.42 -8.78 5.55
C SER A 23 9.71 -7.38 5.01
N THR A 24 10.39 -7.26 3.86
CA THR A 24 10.68 -6.00 3.17
C THR A 24 9.46 -5.39 2.49
N SER A 25 8.45 -6.20 2.18
CA SER A 25 7.19 -5.79 1.53
C SER A 25 6.06 -5.57 2.54
N GLN A 26 6.38 -5.61 3.84
CA GLN A 26 5.42 -5.49 4.93
C GLN A 26 5.86 -4.41 5.91
N ILE A 27 4.90 -3.62 6.37
CA ILE A 27 5.09 -2.69 7.47
C ILE A 27 4.35 -3.25 8.67
N SER A 28 5.10 -3.63 9.69
CA SER A 28 4.54 -4.10 10.96
C SER A 28 4.30 -2.92 11.91
N PHE A 29 3.15 -2.96 12.56
CA PHE A 29 2.71 -2.02 13.57
C PHE A 29 2.46 -2.81 14.85
N THR A 30 3.40 -2.74 15.78
CA THR A 30 3.15 -3.22 17.13
C THR A 30 2.28 -2.17 17.82
N GLY A 31 1.05 -2.56 18.21
CA GLY A 31 0.19 -1.70 19.02
C GLY A 31 0.91 -1.24 20.29
N VAL A 32 0.63 -0.01 20.71
CA VAL A 32 1.17 0.52 21.96
C VAL A 32 0.37 -0.05 23.11
N GLU A 33 1.04 -0.56 24.14
CA GLU A 33 0.37 -0.97 25.37
C GLU A 33 0.43 0.20 26.36
N GLY A 34 -0.54 1.11 26.26
CA GLY A 34 -0.64 2.31 27.11
C GLY A 34 -1.29 2.06 28.48
N THR A 35 -1.24 0.83 28.99
CA THR A 35 -1.85 0.49 30.28
C THR A 35 -0.95 0.96 31.43
N LEU A 36 -1.53 1.18 32.62
CA LEU A 36 -0.73 1.53 33.80
C LEU A 36 0.32 0.45 34.11
N SER A 37 -0.02 -0.82 33.89
CA SER A 37 0.90 -1.93 34.08
C SER A 37 2.05 -1.92 33.06
N ALA A 38 1.78 -1.68 31.79
CA ALA A 38 2.80 -1.63 30.74
C ALA A 38 3.74 -0.41 30.85
N LEU A 39 3.24 0.70 31.41
CA LEU A 39 4.08 1.85 31.77
C LEU A 39 4.81 1.69 33.12
N GLY A 40 4.57 0.61 33.85
CA GLY A 40 5.21 0.33 35.14
C GLY A 40 4.64 1.11 36.33
N LEU A 41 3.48 1.77 36.19
CA LEU A 41 2.81 2.46 37.29
C LEU A 41 1.85 1.57 38.10
N ALA A 42 1.56 0.36 37.61
CA ALA A 42 0.67 -0.60 38.27
C ALA A 42 1.26 -2.02 38.24
N GLY A 43 0.80 -2.87 39.17
CA GLY A 43 1.09 -4.30 39.14
C GLY A 43 0.48 -4.98 37.90
N SER A 44 0.98 -6.18 37.56
CA SER A 44 0.52 -6.96 36.41
C SER A 44 -1.00 -7.17 36.43
N GLY A 45 -1.69 -6.72 35.39
CA GLY A 45 -3.15 -6.83 35.27
C GLY A 45 -3.96 -5.87 36.15
N SER A 46 -3.31 -4.98 36.90
CA SER A 46 -3.97 -3.96 37.71
C SER A 46 -4.18 -2.67 36.92
N SER A 47 -5.33 -2.03 37.13
CA SER A 47 -5.63 -0.67 36.66
C SER A 47 -5.48 0.38 37.77
N ALA A 48 -5.01 -0.02 38.96
CA ALA A 48 -4.75 0.86 40.08
C ALA A 48 -3.27 1.21 40.18
N LEU A 49 -2.96 2.46 40.50
CA LEU A 49 -1.61 2.95 40.74
C LEU A 49 -0.96 2.21 41.92
N SER A 50 0.24 1.69 41.72
CA SER A 50 1.06 1.07 42.78
C SER A 50 1.75 2.10 43.67
N TYR A 51 1.84 3.35 43.21
CA TYR A 51 2.55 4.43 43.91
C TYR A 51 1.56 5.36 44.60
N SER A 52 1.80 5.63 45.89
CA SER A 52 1.04 6.57 46.72
C SER A 52 1.99 7.51 47.43
N ILE A 53 1.59 8.76 47.62
CA ILE A 53 2.35 9.79 48.35
C ILE A 53 1.92 9.85 49.83
N SER A 54 0.79 9.21 50.17
CA SER A 54 0.29 9.18 51.55
C SER A 54 1.17 8.32 52.44
N ALA A 55 1.70 8.90 53.52
CA ALA A 55 2.50 8.22 54.52
C ALA A 55 2.24 8.79 55.93
N ALA A 56 2.64 8.04 56.96
CA ALA A 56 2.43 8.42 58.36
C ALA A 56 3.38 9.53 58.83
N THR A 57 4.57 9.61 58.22
CA THR A 57 5.57 10.65 58.53
C THR A 57 5.98 11.44 57.28
N SER A 58 6.51 12.65 57.51
CA SER A 58 7.01 13.52 56.42
C SER A 58 8.20 12.90 55.67
N VAL A 59 9.06 12.15 56.38
CA VAL A 59 10.23 11.47 55.80
C VAL A 59 9.78 10.34 54.85
N GLU A 60 8.80 9.53 55.27
CA GLU A 60 8.22 8.49 54.42
C GLU A 60 7.48 9.09 53.21
N ALA A 61 6.73 10.18 53.40
CA ALA A 61 6.04 10.87 52.30
C ALA A 61 7.04 11.42 51.27
N GLN A 62 8.18 11.94 51.72
CA GLN A 62 9.24 12.41 50.83
C GLN A 62 9.87 11.25 50.03
N SER A 63 10.13 10.11 50.67
CA SER A 63 10.64 8.91 50.00
C SER A 63 9.64 8.39 48.96
N ALA A 64 8.37 8.27 49.34
CA ALA A 64 7.30 7.81 48.45
C ALA A 64 7.10 8.75 47.25
N SER A 65 7.22 10.07 47.47
CA SER A 65 7.17 11.07 46.39
C SER A 65 8.31 10.90 45.38
N ARG A 66 9.54 10.62 45.84
CA ARG A 66 10.69 10.38 44.96
C ARG A 66 10.46 9.13 44.10
N LEU A 67 10.01 8.04 44.70
CA LEU A 67 9.69 6.81 43.98
C LEU A 67 8.58 7.02 42.94
N ALA A 68 7.54 7.78 43.28
CA ALA A 68 6.47 8.11 42.34
C ALA A 68 6.96 8.96 41.17
N LEU A 69 7.83 9.95 41.42
CA LEU A 69 8.44 10.76 40.36
C LEU A 69 9.33 9.93 39.43
N ASP A 70 10.16 9.04 39.99
CA ASP A 70 11.01 8.16 39.21
C ASP A 70 10.17 7.22 38.33
N ALA A 71 9.08 6.66 38.88
CA ALA A 71 8.14 5.83 38.11
C ALA A 71 7.49 6.61 36.96
N VAL A 72 7.05 7.85 37.21
CA VAL A 72 6.48 8.72 36.16
C VAL A 72 7.51 9.06 35.08
N ASN A 73 8.75 9.37 35.46
CA ASN A 73 9.82 9.66 34.50
C ASN A 73 10.10 8.46 33.60
N ASN A 74 10.17 7.26 34.16
CA ASN A 74 10.34 6.02 33.41
C ASN A 74 9.16 5.76 32.45
N ALA A 75 7.94 6.00 32.93
CA ALA A 75 6.74 5.86 32.12
C ALA A 75 6.71 6.85 30.93
N ILE A 76 7.12 8.10 31.16
CA ILE A 76 7.25 9.11 30.09
C ILE A 76 8.30 8.67 29.06
N ALA A 77 9.45 8.18 29.52
CA ALA A 77 10.50 7.68 28.63
C ALA A 77 10.03 6.49 27.79
N SER A 78 9.32 5.53 28.40
CA SER A 78 8.72 4.40 27.70
C SER A 78 7.71 4.85 26.64
N LEU A 79 6.82 5.80 27.00
CA LEU A 79 5.86 6.37 26.05
C LEU A 79 6.56 7.11 24.90
N ALA A 80 7.65 7.82 25.16
CA ALA A 80 8.42 8.51 24.13
C ALA A 80 9.04 7.52 23.13
N ILE A 81 9.58 6.39 23.60
CA ILE A 81 10.10 5.31 22.74
C ILE A 81 8.98 4.73 21.87
N GLN A 82 7.84 4.42 22.49
CA GLN A 82 6.68 3.90 21.77
C GLN A 82 6.18 4.88 20.68
N ARG A 83 6.11 6.18 20.98
CA ARG A 83 5.77 7.23 19.99
C ARG A 83 6.81 7.31 18.87
N GLY A 84 8.10 7.18 19.20
CA GLY A 84 9.18 7.14 18.21
C GLY A 84 9.03 5.97 17.23
N ASN A 85 8.70 4.78 17.75
CA ASN A 85 8.45 3.60 16.93
C ASN A 85 7.23 3.77 16.00
N LEU A 86 6.13 4.32 16.53
CA LEU A 86 4.96 4.63 15.69
C LEU A 86 5.29 5.65 14.60
N GLY A 87 6.00 6.73 14.93
CA GLY A 87 6.43 7.73 13.95
C GLY A 87 7.35 7.15 12.87
N ALA A 88 8.23 6.20 13.23
CA ALA A 88 9.06 5.49 12.26
C ALA A 88 8.22 4.63 11.30
N SER A 89 7.22 3.91 11.81
CA SER A 89 6.30 3.14 10.96
C SER A 89 5.45 4.03 10.06
N GLU A 90 4.99 5.18 10.54
CA GLU A 90 4.28 6.19 9.73
C GLU A 90 5.16 6.79 8.63
N ALA A 91 6.43 7.07 8.93
CA ALA A 91 7.38 7.56 7.93
C ALA A 91 7.59 6.52 6.82
N ARG A 92 7.77 5.24 7.19
CA ARG A 92 7.87 4.14 6.23
C ARG A 92 6.60 3.98 5.39
N LEU A 93 5.42 4.09 6.01
CA LEU A 93 4.15 4.01 5.30
C LEU A 93 4.01 5.13 4.27
N ASN A 94 4.37 6.36 4.63
CA ASN A 94 4.37 7.49 3.69
C ASN A 94 5.31 7.27 2.49
N VAL A 95 6.51 6.74 2.73
CA VAL A 95 7.45 6.40 1.65
C VAL A 95 6.90 5.28 0.77
N ALA A 96 6.34 4.23 1.37
CA ALA A 96 5.73 3.13 0.64
C ALA A 96 4.55 3.59 -0.24
N ILE A 97 3.68 4.46 0.28
CA ILE A 97 2.57 5.05 -0.48
C ILE A 97 3.10 5.82 -1.70
N LYS A 98 4.12 6.67 -1.51
CA LYS A 98 4.73 7.44 -2.61
C LYS A 98 5.31 6.52 -3.69
N ASN A 99 6.09 5.52 -3.27
CA ASN A 99 6.67 4.54 -4.20
C ASN A 99 5.59 3.76 -4.95
N LEU A 100 4.54 3.32 -4.26
CA LEU A 100 3.46 2.58 -4.88
C LEU A 100 2.67 3.45 -5.87
N SER A 101 2.48 4.74 -5.57
CA SER A 101 1.84 5.69 -6.48
C SER A 101 2.63 5.86 -7.78
N VAL A 102 3.96 6.05 -7.69
CA VAL A 102 4.83 6.14 -8.87
C VAL A 102 4.83 4.82 -9.64
N SER A 103 4.87 3.69 -8.94
CA SER A 103 4.82 2.38 -9.59
C SER A 103 3.49 2.15 -10.30
N ARG A 104 2.37 2.58 -9.72
CA ARG A 104 1.04 2.53 -10.37
C ARG A 104 1.00 3.36 -11.65
N GLU A 105 1.56 4.57 -11.63
CA GLU A 105 1.63 5.43 -12.80
C GLU A 105 2.47 4.77 -13.92
N ASN A 106 3.63 4.22 -13.57
CA ASN A 106 4.47 3.50 -14.53
C ASN A 106 3.78 2.26 -15.13
N PHE A 107 3.06 1.48 -14.31
CA PHE A 107 2.30 0.33 -14.80
C PHE A 107 1.14 0.73 -15.70
N ALA A 108 0.40 1.79 -15.34
CA ALA A 108 -0.68 2.31 -16.19
C ALA A 108 -0.15 2.82 -17.54
N ALA A 109 1.01 3.50 -17.55
CA ALA A 109 1.65 3.96 -18.78
C ALA A 109 2.15 2.79 -19.64
N ALA A 110 2.72 1.75 -19.02
CA ALA A 110 3.14 0.53 -19.73
C ALA A 110 1.93 -0.22 -20.31
N GLU A 111 0.84 -0.34 -19.54
CA GLU A 111 -0.41 -0.96 -20.00
C GLU A 111 -1.02 -0.19 -21.19
N SER A 112 -1.05 1.16 -21.11
CA SER A 112 -1.52 2.00 -22.23
C SER A 112 -0.72 1.72 -23.49
N ARG A 113 0.62 1.68 -23.40
CA ARG A 113 1.48 1.41 -24.57
C ARG A 113 1.22 0.04 -25.19
N ILE A 114 1.02 -1.00 -24.37
CA ILE A 114 0.72 -2.34 -24.86
C ILE A 114 -0.63 -2.32 -25.57
N ARG A 115 -1.66 -1.76 -24.92
CA ARG A 115 -3.01 -1.68 -25.49
C ARG A 115 -3.05 -0.85 -26.78
N ASP A 116 -2.36 0.28 -26.81
CA ASP A 116 -2.31 1.17 -27.98
C ASP A 116 -1.59 0.50 -29.16
N VAL A 117 -0.54 -0.28 -28.91
CA VAL A 117 0.15 -1.08 -29.95
C VAL A 117 -0.75 -2.16 -30.51
N ASP A 118 -1.48 -2.88 -29.65
CA ASP A 118 -2.41 -3.93 -30.07
C ASP A 118 -3.56 -3.35 -30.91
N VAL A 119 -4.12 -2.22 -30.49
CA VAL A 119 -5.17 -1.51 -31.25
C VAL A 119 -4.65 -1.02 -32.60
N ALA A 120 -3.42 -0.49 -32.66
CA ALA A 120 -2.81 -0.06 -33.92
C ALA A 120 -2.56 -1.23 -34.89
N ALA A 121 -2.12 -2.38 -34.38
CA ALA A 121 -1.91 -3.59 -35.18
C ALA A 121 -3.24 -4.12 -35.76
N GLU A 122 -4.29 -4.19 -34.94
CA GLU A 122 -5.62 -4.63 -35.38
C GLU A 122 -6.22 -3.65 -36.41
N ALA A 123 -6.05 -2.33 -36.21
CA ALA A 123 -6.49 -1.32 -37.16
C ALA A 123 -5.73 -1.41 -38.50
N ALA A 124 -4.43 -1.70 -38.47
CA ALA A 124 -3.63 -1.92 -39.67
C ALA A 124 -4.09 -3.17 -40.44
N GLU A 125 -4.37 -4.27 -39.74
CA GLU A 125 -4.88 -5.49 -40.38
C GLU A 125 -6.29 -5.28 -40.95
N LEU A 126 -7.18 -4.62 -40.21
CA LEU A 126 -8.51 -4.25 -40.71
C LEU A 126 -8.40 -3.37 -41.96
N THR A 127 -7.46 -2.42 -41.99
CA THR A 127 -7.21 -1.59 -43.17
C THR A 127 -6.68 -2.43 -44.35
N ARG A 128 -5.73 -3.34 -44.10
CA ARG A 128 -5.19 -4.26 -45.10
C ARG A 128 -6.28 -5.14 -45.70
N LEU A 129 -7.17 -5.68 -44.87
CA LEU A 129 -8.31 -6.49 -45.30
C LEU A 129 -9.29 -5.69 -46.16
N ASN A 130 -9.59 -4.44 -45.78
CA ASN A 130 -10.45 -3.56 -46.58
C ASN A 130 -9.82 -3.25 -47.96
N ILE A 131 -8.52 -2.97 -48.01
CA ILE A 131 -7.79 -2.74 -49.27
C ILE A 131 -7.82 -4.00 -50.14
N LEU A 132 -7.59 -5.18 -49.56
CA LEU A 132 -7.66 -6.46 -50.29
C LEU A 132 -9.04 -6.74 -50.86
N GLN A 133 -10.11 -6.43 -50.11
CA GLN A 133 -11.47 -6.59 -50.61
C GLN A 133 -11.77 -5.63 -51.78
N GLN A 134 -11.36 -4.37 -51.69
CA GLN A 134 -11.53 -3.40 -52.78
C GLN A 134 -10.67 -3.75 -54.00
N ALA A 135 -9.41 -4.17 -53.79
CA ALA A 135 -8.52 -4.63 -54.84
C ALA A 135 -9.06 -5.91 -55.50
N GLY A 136 -9.56 -6.87 -54.72
CA GLY A 136 -10.18 -8.09 -55.23
C GLY A 136 -11.40 -7.80 -56.12
N ALA A 137 -12.26 -6.86 -55.70
CA ALA A 137 -13.39 -6.42 -56.52
C ALA A 137 -12.95 -5.73 -57.83
N SER A 138 -11.93 -4.86 -57.77
CA SER A 138 -11.37 -4.20 -58.95
C SER A 138 -10.68 -5.19 -59.92
N VAL A 139 -9.90 -6.14 -59.38
CA VAL A 139 -9.25 -7.20 -60.16
C VAL A 139 -10.29 -8.13 -60.80
N LEU A 140 -11.34 -8.50 -60.08
CA LEU A 140 -12.47 -9.25 -60.64
C LEU A 140 -13.18 -8.46 -61.76
N ALA A 141 -13.38 -7.16 -61.59
CA ALA A 141 -13.96 -6.32 -62.64
C ALA A 141 -13.05 -6.25 -63.89
N GLN A 142 -11.74 -6.10 -63.70
CA GLN A 142 -10.75 -6.08 -64.77
C GLN A 142 -10.62 -7.43 -65.50
N ALA A 143 -10.61 -8.53 -64.74
CA ALA A 143 -10.56 -9.90 -65.26
C ALA A 143 -11.83 -10.28 -66.03
N ASN A 144 -13.00 -9.68 -65.71
CA ASN A 144 -14.22 -9.88 -66.47
C ASN A 144 -14.26 -9.10 -67.80
N GLN A 145 -13.52 -7.99 -67.92
CA GLN A 145 -13.45 -7.22 -69.17
C GLN A 145 -12.47 -7.81 -70.20
N GLN A 146 -11.41 -8.48 -69.74
CA GLN A 146 -10.40 -9.11 -70.62
C GLN A 146 -10.98 -10.14 -71.62
N PRO A 147 -11.87 -11.07 -71.21
CA PRO A 147 -12.51 -12.03 -72.12
C PRO A 147 -13.42 -11.38 -73.16
N GLN A 148 -14.10 -10.29 -72.81
CA GLN A 148 -15.00 -9.59 -73.74
C GLN A 148 -14.22 -8.90 -74.86
N LEU A 149 -13.06 -8.32 -74.55
CA LEU A 149 -12.14 -7.76 -75.54
C LEU A 149 -11.54 -8.84 -76.44
N ALA A 150 -11.22 -10.02 -75.89
CA ALA A 150 -10.73 -11.14 -76.69
C ALA A 150 -11.78 -11.69 -77.67
N LEU A 151 -13.06 -11.71 -77.28
CA LEU A 151 -14.17 -12.12 -78.16
C LEU A 151 -14.44 -11.12 -79.28
N GLN A 152 -14.26 -9.81 -79.04
CA GLN A 152 -14.37 -8.78 -80.08
C GLN A 152 -13.25 -8.84 -81.13
N LEU A 153 -12.13 -9.51 -80.84
CA LEU A 153 -11.02 -9.70 -81.78
C LEU A 153 -11.14 -11.02 -82.58
N LEU A 154 -12.13 -11.86 -82.27
CA LEU A 154 -12.36 -13.16 -82.95
C LEU A 154 -13.66 -13.18 -83.77
N GLY A 155 -14.56 -12.21 -83.58
CA GLY A 155 -15.77 -12.01 -84.40
C GLY A 155 -15.57 -10.92 -85.43
#